data_AF-A0A7Y5ND14-F1
#
_entry.id   AF-A0A7Y5ND14-F1
#
_cell.length_a   1.000
_cell.length_b   1.000
_cell.length_c   1.000
_cell.angle_alpha   90.00
_cell.angle_beta   90.00
_cell.angle_gamma   90.00
#
_symmetry.space_group_name_H-M   'P 1'
#
loop_
_entity.id
_entity.type
_entity.pdbx_description
1 polymer ?
#
loop_
_entity_poly.entity_id
_entity_poly.type
_entity_poly.pdbx_seq_one_letter_code
_entity_poly.pdbx_strand_id
1 'polypeptide(L)'
;MLSSAAIIYGSTRTTVDVDIVIIAELDEHENVLKIFSDDYTSLQREPLPFFRRCSFVPLQNVKTKIRVDVAAALSGFERKVLARSHAAFSIRSK
;
A
#
# COMPACT_ATOMS: atom_id res chain seq x y z
N MET A 1 2.29 -8.85 11.66
CA MET A 1 1.95 -9.63 10.46
C MET A 1 2.36 -8.77 9.27
N LEU A 2 3.62 -8.92 8.86
CA LEU A 2 4.27 -8.18 7.78
C LEU A 2 4.17 -9.06 6.54
N SER A 3 3.29 -8.73 5.59
CA SER A 3 3.07 -9.56 4.39
C SER A 3 3.56 -8.87 3.12
N SER A 4 4.84 -8.52 3.10
CA SER A 4 5.63 -8.40 1.84
C SER A 4 7.10 -8.80 2.03
N ALA A 5 7.54 -9.12 3.25
CA ALA A 5 8.94 -9.48 3.55
C ALA A 5 9.19 -11.00 3.70
N ALA A 6 8.16 -11.84 3.70
CA ALA A 6 8.31 -13.29 3.88
C ALA A 6 8.29 -14.03 2.54
N ILE A 7 9.25 -13.74 1.66
CA ILE A 7 9.71 -14.72 0.67
C ILE A 7 10.72 -15.63 1.39
N ILE A 8 10.26 -16.44 2.33
CA ILE A 8 11.05 -17.54 2.88
C ILE A 8 10.11 -18.74 3.06
N TYR A 9 10.47 -19.84 2.40
CA TYR A 9 9.83 -21.17 2.39
C TYR A 9 8.58 -21.39 1.52
N GLY A 10 8.82 -21.67 0.25
CA GLY A 10 8.37 -22.96 -0.31
C GLY A 10 6.97 -23.07 -0.90
N SER A 11 6.24 -21.98 -1.14
CA SER A 11 5.07 -22.03 -2.02
C SER A 11 5.17 -20.97 -3.11
N THR A 12 5.31 -21.40 -4.36
CA THR A 12 5.13 -20.55 -5.54
C THR A 12 3.65 -20.16 -5.62
N ARG A 13 3.27 -19.09 -4.93
CA ARG A 13 1.97 -18.45 -5.15
C ARG A 13 1.96 -17.92 -6.59
N THR A 14 1.04 -18.43 -7.40
CA THR A 14 0.71 -17.92 -8.74
C THR A 14 -0.21 -16.69 -8.67
N THR A 15 -0.38 -16.08 -7.50
CA THR A 15 -1.10 -14.82 -7.34
C THR A 15 -0.14 -13.66 -7.63
N VAL A 16 -0.48 -12.86 -8.62
CA VAL A 16 0.11 -11.53 -8.79
C VAL A 16 -0.48 -10.67 -7.67
N ASP A 17 0.19 -10.66 -6.52
CA ASP A 17 -0.13 -9.78 -5.39
C ASP A 17 0.74 -8.51 -5.55
N VAL A 18 0.11 -7.33 -5.55
CA VAL A 18 0.79 -6.03 -5.74
C VAL A 18 0.74 -5.24 -4.45
N ASP A 19 1.89 -4.92 -3.86
CA ASP A 19 1.98 -4.04 -2.70
C ASP A 19 2.10 -2.57 -3.14
N ILE A 20 1.24 -1.70 -2.61
CA ILE A 20 1.30 -0.25 -2.84
C ILE A 20 1.45 0.44 -1.50
N VAL A 21 2.50 1.25 -1.36
CA VAL A 21 2.71 2.13 -0.19
C VAL A 21 2.36 3.55 -0.57
N ILE A 22 1.47 4.17 0.20
CA ILE A 22 1.04 5.56 0.04
C ILE A 22 1.38 6.31 1.33
N ILE A 23 2.01 7.48 1.19
CA ILE A 23 2.17 8.38 2.34
C ILE A 23 0.86 9.14 2.51
N ALA A 24 0.19 8.89 3.62
CA ALA A 24 -1.08 9.50 3.96
C ALA A 24 -1.22 9.61 5.47
N GLU A 25 -1.78 10.71 5.95
CA GLU A 25 -2.22 10.87 7.33
C GLU A 25 -3.53 10.09 7.59
N LEU A 26 -3.87 9.87 8.87
CA LEU A 26 -5.05 9.07 9.26
C LEU A 26 -6.39 9.61 8.74
N ASP A 27 -6.49 10.93 8.60
CA ASP A 27 -7.63 11.66 8.05
C ASP A 27 -7.69 11.56 6.51
N GLU A 28 -6.57 11.32 5.85
CA GLU A 28 -6.48 11.16 4.38
C GLU A 28 -6.84 9.74 3.90
N HIS A 29 -6.93 8.75 4.79
CA HIS A 29 -7.26 7.36 4.43
C HIS A 29 -8.56 7.20 3.62
N GLU A 30 -9.56 8.06 3.86
CA GLU A 30 -10.80 8.02 3.09
C GLU A 30 -10.57 8.46 1.64
N ASN A 31 -9.74 9.48 1.42
CA ASN A 31 -9.37 9.93 0.08
C ASN A 31 -8.57 8.86 -0.65
N VAL A 32 -7.68 8.16 0.06
CA VAL A 32 -6.95 7.02 -0.50
C VAL A 32 -7.92 5.95 -0.98
N LEU A 33 -8.91 5.56 -0.17
CA LEU A 33 -9.91 4.55 -0.59
C LEU A 33 -10.74 5.01 -1.81
N LYS A 34 -11.06 6.29 -1.92
CA LYS A 34 -11.78 6.86 -3.08
C LYS A 34 -10.99 6.73 -4.39
N ILE A 35 -9.66 6.73 -4.35
CA ILE A 35 -8.84 6.53 -5.56
C ILE A 35 -9.08 5.14 -6.17
N PHE A 36 -9.41 4.14 -5.34
CA PHE A 36 -9.58 2.76 -5.77
C PHE A 36 -11.05 2.36 -5.99
N SER A 37 -12.03 3.19 -5.65
CA SER A 37 -13.44 2.79 -5.55
C SER A 37 -14.06 2.33 -6.87
N ASP A 38 -13.55 2.82 -8.01
CA ASP A 38 -14.15 2.56 -9.31
C ASP A 38 -13.80 1.18 -9.87
N ASP A 39 -12.59 0.69 -9.56
CA ASP A 39 -12.03 -0.53 -10.14
C ASP A 39 -11.73 -1.62 -9.11
N TYR A 40 -11.79 -1.30 -7.81
CA TYR A 40 -11.41 -2.22 -6.74
C TYR A 40 -12.49 -2.31 -5.66
N THR A 41 -12.61 -3.51 -5.10
CA THR A 41 -13.41 -3.77 -3.90
C THR A 41 -12.50 -4.13 -2.74
N SER A 42 -12.84 -3.71 -1.52
CA SER A 42 -12.13 -4.18 -0.33
C SER A 42 -12.48 -5.63 -0.03
N LEU A 43 -11.51 -6.37 0.49
CA LEU A 43 -11.73 -7.70 1.07
C LEU A 43 -12.19 -7.63 2.55
N GLN A 44 -12.24 -6.42 3.12
CA GLN A 44 -12.71 -6.17 4.47
C GLN A 44 -14.13 -5.61 4.47
N ARG A 45 -14.95 -6.04 5.42
CA ARG A 45 -16.34 -5.58 5.56
C ARG A 45 -16.46 -4.08 5.81
N GLU A 46 -15.54 -3.53 6.60
CA GLU A 46 -15.50 -2.12 6.97
C GLU A 46 -14.11 -1.54 6.60
N PRO A 47 -13.89 -1.16 5.33
CA PRO A 47 -12.56 -0.84 4.81
C PRO A 47 -11.92 0.37 5.48
N LEU A 48 -12.67 1.46 5.68
CA LEU A 48 -12.13 2.68 6.29
C LEU A 48 -11.78 2.49 7.77
N PRO A 49 -12.66 1.93 8.63
CA PRO A 49 -12.28 1.59 10.00
C PRO A 49 -11.09 0.62 10.07
N PHE A 50 -11.03 -0.37 9.18
CA PHE A 50 -9.90 -1.29 9.11
C PHE A 50 -8.60 -0.55 8.75
N PHE A 51 -8.63 0.27 7.71
CA PHE A 51 -7.46 0.99 7.22
C PHE A 51 -6.91 1.96 8.27
N ARG A 52 -7.79 2.68 8.98
CA ARG A 52 -7.39 3.58 10.08
C ARG A 52 -6.74 2.86 11.27
N ARG A 53 -7.16 1.63 11.57
CA ARG A 53 -6.59 0.85 12.68
C ARG A 53 -5.30 0.15 12.31
N CYS A 54 -5.23 -0.37 11.09
CA CYS A 54 -4.16 -1.27 10.68
C CYS A 54 -3.11 -0.58 9.79
N SER A 55 -3.39 0.63 9.30
CA SER A 55 -2.59 1.33 8.28
C SER A 55 -2.31 0.48 7.04
N PHE A 56 -3.16 -0.49 6.76
CA PHE A 56 -3.22 -1.18 5.49
C PHE A 56 -4.64 -1.60 5.16
N VAL A 57 -4.94 -1.81 3.88
CA VAL A 57 -6.22 -2.33 3.41
C VAL A 57 -6.02 -3.21 2.17
N PRO A 58 -6.44 -4.49 2.22
CA PRO A 58 -6.40 -5.36 1.06
C PRO A 58 -7.58 -5.06 0.13
N LEU A 59 -7.26 -4.85 -1.15
CA LEU A 59 -8.19 -4.56 -2.23
C LEU A 59 -8.07 -5.62 -3.33
N GLN A 60 -9.13 -5.79 -4.11
CA GLN A 60 -9.12 -6.68 -5.27
C GLN A 60 -9.77 -5.98 -6.47
N ASN A 61 -9.09 -6.01 -7.61
CA ASN A 61 -9.63 -5.48 -8.84
C ASN A 61 -10.88 -6.27 -9.25
N VAL A 62 -11.97 -5.58 -9.57
CA VAL A 62 -13.26 -6.22 -9.86
C VAL A 62 -13.23 -7.08 -11.12
N LYS A 63 -12.39 -6.72 -12.11
CA LYS A 63 -12.28 -7.42 -13.42
C LYS A 63 -11.20 -8.50 -13.39
N THR A 64 -9.97 -8.14 -13.06
CA THR A 64 -8.80 -9.03 -13.18
C THR A 64 -8.61 -9.97 -11.99
N LYS A 65 -9.30 -9.70 -10.87
CA LYS A 65 -9.14 -10.40 -9.59
C LYS A 65 -7.75 -10.30 -8.97
N ILE A 66 -6.87 -9.47 -9.54
CA ILE A 66 -5.56 -9.12 -8.97
C ILE A 66 -5.78 -8.45 -7.61
N ARG A 67 -4.96 -8.84 -6.63
CA ARG A 67 -5.00 -8.30 -5.27
C ARG A 67 -3.97 -7.20 -5.12
N VAL A 68 -4.36 -6.15 -4.43
CA VAL A 68 -3.52 -5.00 -4.12
C VAL A 68 -3.59 -4.75 -2.63
N ASP A 69 -2.45 -4.80 -1.95
CA ASP A 69 -2.35 -4.43 -0.55
C ASP A 69 -1.90 -2.97 -0.46
N VAL A 70 -2.80 -2.10 -0.02
CA VAL A 70 -2.53 -0.66 0.12
C VAL A 70 -2.12 -0.38 1.56
N ALA A 71 -0.86 -0.01 1.79
CA ALA A 71 -0.35 0.40 3.08
C ALA A 71 -0.23 1.93 3.17
N ALA A 72 -0.62 2.50 4.31
CA ALA A 72 -0.42 3.89 4.65
C ALA A 72 0.84 4.05 5.50
N ALA A 73 1.81 4.77 4.97
CA ALA A 73 2.98 5.23 5.70
C ALA A 73 2.66 6.56 6.38
N LEU A 74 2.79 6.59 7.70
CA LEU A 74 2.64 7.83 8.46
C LEU A 74 3.90 8.69 8.27
N SER A 75 3.69 9.98 8.06
CA SER A 75 4.66 10.95 7.54
C SER A 75 6.08 10.98 8.13
N GLY A 76 6.31 10.49 9.35
CA GLY A 76 7.53 10.79 10.09
C GLY A 76 8.81 10.14 9.55
N PHE A 77 8.79 8.83 9.30
CA PHE A 77 9.98 8.07 8.89
C PHE A 77 10.09 8.00 7.37
N GLU A 78 8.98 7.75 6.69
CA GLU A 78 8.93 7.53 5.25
C GLU A 78 9.19 8.82 4.47
N ARG A 79 8.78 9.99 4.98
CA ARG A 79 9.22 11.27 4.37
C ARG A 79 10.73 11.47 4.47
N LYS A 80 11.39 11.00 5.55
CA LYS A 80 12.86 11.08 5.66
C LYS A 80 13.53 10.13 4.68
N VAL A 81 12.97 8.94 4.45
CA VAL A 81 13.46 7.98 3.46
C VAL A 81 13.30 8.54 2.04
N LEU A 82 12.13 9.09 1.70
CA LEU A 82 11.90 9.73 0.41
C LEU A 82 12.81 10.95 0.20
N ALA A 83 12.97 11.82 1.19
CA ALA A 83 13.86 12.98 1.12
C ALA A 83 15.31 12.56 0.84
N ARG A 84 15.78 11.48 1.49
CA ARG A 84 17.11 10.90 1.21
C ARG A 84 17.21 10.33 -0.19
N SER A 85 16.17 9.63 -0.67
CA SER A 85 16.14 9.06 -2.02
C SER A 85 16.17 10.14 -3.11
N HIS A 86 15.38 11.21 -2.95
CA HIS A 86 15.41 12.38 -3.84
C HIS A 86 16.77 13.09 -3.83
N ALA A 87 17.39 13.28 -2.66
CA ALA A 87 18.73 13.85 -2.56
C ALA A 87 19.78 12.98 -3.28
N ALA A 88 19.69 11.66 -3.18
CA ALA A 88 20.59 10.74 -3.87
C ALA A 88 20.37 10.74 -5.40
N PHE A 89 19.13 10.87 -5.87
CA PHE A 89 18.82 10.97 -7.30
C PHE A 89 19.35 12.26 -7.93
N SER A 90 19.25 13.39 -7.22
CA SER A 90 19.71 14.68 -7.74
C SER A 90 21.24 14.79 -7.87
N ILE A 91 22.00 13.92 -7.20
CA ILE A 91 23.47 13.85 -7.31
C ILE A 91 23.90 13.00 -8.51
N ARG A 92 23.07 12.02 -8.93
CA ARG A 92 23.37 11.12 -10.06
C ARG A 92 22.97 11.66 -11.43
N SER A 93 22.24 12.78 -11.49
CA SER A 93 21.79 13.41 -12.75
C SER A 93 22.63 14.63 -13.16
N LYS A 94 23.83 14.80 -12.58
CA LYS A 94 24.87 15.74 -13.03
C LYS A 94 26.10 14.95 -13.45
#